data_AF-A0AAJ6E4W3-F1
#
_entry.id   AF-A0AAJ6E4W3-F1
#
_cell.length_a   1.000
_cell.length_b   1.000
_cell.length_c   1.000
_cell.angle_alpha   90.00
_cell.angle_beta   90.00
_cell.angle_gamma   90.00
#
_symmetry.space_group_name_H-M   'P 1'
#
loop_
_entity.id
_entity.type
_entity.pdbx_description
1 polymer ?
#
loop_
_entity_poly.entity_id
_entity_poly.type
_entity_poly.pdbx_seq_one_letter_code
_entity_poly.pdbx_strand_id
1 'polypeptide(L)'
;MSRSPSIVPQGADQDVYLVLNDFGRLGCAWCEADEEGTHREAVIRQLFEDHYSHPVRIVAFNTTEGWSRDVTIDIADEVRRRFSEYEDVPRSVQDFLESAVRR
;
A
#
# COMPACT_ATOMS: atom_id res chain seq x y z
N MET A 1 -36.50 21.01 11.95
CA MET A 1 -35.15 21.50 12.31
C MET A 1 -34.21 21.08 11.20
N SER A 2 -33.59 22.03 10.48
CA SER A 2 -32.61 21.70 9.44
C SER A 2 -31.31 21.30 10.14
N ARG A 3 -30.83 20.08 9.94
CA ARG A 3 -29.55 19.62 10.50
C ARG A 3 -28.44 20.27 9.67
N SER A 4 -27.52 20.99 10.30
CA SER A 4 -26.33 21.47 9.61
C SER A 4 -25.50 20.28 9.11
N PRO A 5 -24.92 20.36 7.90
CA PRO A 5 -24.05 19.31 7.40
C PRO A 5 -22.84 19.13 8.32
N SER A 6 -22.36 17.89 8.44
CA SER A 6 -21.16 17.58 9.23
C SER A 6 -19.95 18.31 8.66
N ILE A 7 -19.14 18.93 9.53
CA ILE A 7 -17.83 19.49 9.16
C ILE A 7 -16.72 18.43 9.17
N VAL A 8 -17.01 17.23 9.69
CA VAL A 8 -16.09 16.10 9.62
C VAL A 8 -16.03 15.66 8.16
N PRO A 9 -14.84 15.62 7.54
CA PRO A 9 -14.71 15.11 6.18
C PRO A 9 -15.28 13.69 6.10
N GLN A 10 -16.23 13.51 5.21
CA GLN A 10 -16.80 12.19 4.92
C GLN A 10 -15.72 11.41 4.15
N GLY A 11 -15.08 10.43 4.79
CA GLY A 11 -13.93 9.69 4.22
C GLY A 11 -12.66 9.73 5.07
N ALA A 12 -12.62 10.51 6.16
CA ALA A 12 -11.44 10.64 7.03
C ALA A 12 -11.06 9.38 7.83
N ASP A 13 -11.89 8.34 7.81
CA ASP A 13 -11.67 7.10 8.58
C ASP A 13 -10.91 6.02 7.81
N GLN A 14 -10.47 6.32 6.58
CA GLN A 14 -9.77 5.35 5.75
C GLN A 14 -8.27 5.32 6.03
N ASP A 15 -7.75 4.11 6.22
CA ASP A 15 -6.31 3.87 6.32
C ASP A 15 -5.62 4.23 5.00
N VAL A 16 -4.56 5.02 5.09
CA VAL A 16 -3.71 5.44 3.98
C VAL A 16 -2.44 4.59 3.98
N TYR A 17 -2.09 4.06 2.82
CA TYR A 17 -0.96 3.19 2.58
C TYR A 17 0.03 3.89 1.66
N LEU A 18 1.29 3.98 2.09
CA LEU A 18 2.39 4.52 1.29
C LEU A 18 3.41 3.43 1.02
N VAL A 19 3.91 3.40 -0.22
CA VAL A 19 4.92 2.45 -0.67
C VAL A 19 6.26 3.16 -0.84
N LEU A 20 7.27 2.68 -0.12
CA LEU A 20 8.67 3.04 -0.32
C LEU A 20 9.24 2.11 -1.37
N ASN A 21 9.73 2.68 -2.46
CA ASN A 21 10.34 1.93 -3.56
C ASN A 21 11.84 2.21 -3.63
N ASP A 22 12.63 1.18 -3.93
CA ASP A 22 14.06 1.28 -4.17
C ASP A 22 14.35 1.48 -5.66
N PHE A 23 14.94 2.62 -6.02
CA PHE A 23 15.32 2.94 -7.40
C PHE A 23 16.82 2.65 -7.66
N GLY A 24 17.42 1.78 -6.85
CA GLY A 24 18.80 1.33 -6.95
C GLY A 24 19.78 2.46 -6.66
N ARG A 25 20.54 2.88 -7.67
CA ARG A 25 21.55 3.95 -7.52
C ARG A 25 20.95 5.31 -7.14
N LEU A 26 19.66 5.51 -7.41
CA LEU A 26 18.93 6.72 -7.04
C LEU A 26 18.42 6.68 -5.59
N GLY A 27 18.56 5.54 -4.92
CA GLY A 27 18.11 5.32 -3.54
C GLY A 27 16.61 5.06 -3.43
N CYS A 28 16.11 5.10 -2.21
CA CYS A 28 14.70 4.85 -1.91
C CYS A 28 13.89 6.15 -1.85
N ALA A 29 12.67 6.12 -2.39
CA ALA A 29 11.71 7.22 -2.27
C ALA A 29 10.28 6.71 -2.11
N TRP A 30 9.45 7.48 -1.41
CA TRP A 30 8.02 7.23 -1.30
C TRP A 30 7.39 7.53 -2.66
N CYS A 31 6.67 6.56 -3.22
CA CYS A 31 6.00 6.72 -4.50
C CYS A 31 4.86 7.74 -4.39
N GLU A 32 4.72 8.55 -5.44
CA GLU A 32 3.53 9.38 -5.63
C GLU A 32 2.31 8.47 -5.76
N ALA A 33 1.22 8.84 -5.09
CA ALA A 33 -0.06 8.14 -5.14
C ALA A 33 -1.17 9.19 -5.13
N ASP A 34 -2.17 8.98 -5.97
CA ASP A 34 -3.42 9.73 -5.89
C ASP A 34 -4.20 9.31 -4.63
N GLU A 35 -5.10 10.17 -4.16
CA GLU A 35 -5.87 9.93 -2.93
C GLU A 35 -6.63 8.60 -2.96
N GLU A 36 -7.27 8.29 -4.10
CA GLU A 36 -8.03 7.05 -4.30
C GLU A 36 -7.11 5.81 -4.39
N GLY A 37 -5.84 5.99 -4.75
CA GLY A 37 -4.82 4.93 -4.88
C GLY A 37 -4.17 4.52 -3.57
N THR A 38 -4.48 5.19 -2.46
CA THR A 38 -3.78 4.97 -1.18
C THR A 38 -4.47 4.01 -0.22
N HIS A 39 -5.57 3.36 -0.61
CA HIS A 39 -6.20 2.36 0.26
C HIS A 39 -5.67 0.95 -0.01
N ARG A 40 -5.88 0.04 0.95
CA ARG A 40 -5.33 -1.32 0.95
C ARG A 40 -5.52 -2.07 -0.37
N GLU A 41 -6.76 -2.13 -0.86
CA GLU A 41 -7.09 -2.82 -2.11
C GLU A 41 -6.41 -2.19 -3.34
N ALA A 42 -6.37 -0.86 -3.40
CA ALA A 42 -5.67 -0.15 -4.48
C ALA A 42 -4.18 -0.46 -4.49
N VAL A 43 -3.50 -0.43 -3.34
CA VAL A 43 -2.07 -0.74 -3.26
C VAL A 43 -1.78 -2.18 -3.66
N ILE A 44 -2.60 -3.15 -3.24
CA ILE A 44 -2.45 -4.55 -3.65
C ILE A 44 -2.62 -4.69 -5.17
N ARG A 45 -3.66 -4.08 -5.73
CA ARG A 45 -3.87 -4.08 -7.18
C ARG A 45 -2.68 -3.45 -7.93
N GLN A 46 -2.19 -2.30 -7.48
CA GLN A 46 -1.05 -1.60 -8.07
C GLN A 46 0.26 -2.40 -7.99
N LEU A 47 0.46 -3.21 -6.95
CA LEU A 47 1.57 -4.16 -6.88
C LEU A 47 1.48 -5.18 -8.03
N PHE A 48 0.32 -5.79 -8.24
CA PHE A 48 0.11 -6.76 -9.33
C PHE A 48 0.11 -6.11 -10.73
N GLU A 49 -0.24 -4.83 -10.84
CA GLU A 49 -0.12 -4.04 -12.07
C GLU A 49 1.32 -3.54 -12.34
N ASP A 50 2.29 -3.90 -11.48
CA ASP A 50 3.72 -3.54 -11.60
C ASP A 50 3.99 -2.03 -11.53
N HIS A 51 3.17 -1.28 -10.79
CA HIS A 51 3.38 0.16 -10.59
C HIS A 51 4.59 0.47 -9.68
N TYR A 52 5.08 -0.53 -8.96
CA TYR A 52 6.24 -0.42 -8.07
C TYR A 52 7.32 -1.40 -8.52
N SER A 53 8.45 -0.87 -9.01
CA SER A 53 9.50 -1.72 -9.57
C SER A 53 10.23 -2.56 -8.52
N HIS A 54 10.45 -2.02 -7.32
CA HIS A 54 11.11 -2.69 -6.19
C HIS A 54 10.56 -2.13 -4.86
N PRO A 55 9.32 -2.48 -4.48
CA PRO A 55 8.77 -2.03 -3.20
C PRO A 55 9.55 -2.68 -2.06
N VAL A 56 9.98 -1.86 -1.09
CA VAL A 56 10.83 -2.32 0.04
C VAL A 56 10.20 -2.07 1.41
N ARG A 57 9.21 -1.19 1.50
CA ARG A 57 8.43 -0.97 2.72
C ARG A 57 7.04 -0.44 2.37
N ILE A 58 6.04 -0.90 3.11
CA ILE A 58 4.68 -0.35 3.04
C ILE A 58 4.30 0.12 4.45
N VAL A 59 3.97 1.40 4.60
CA VAL A 59 3.51 1.98 5.86
C VAL A 59 2.05 2.32 5.70
N ALA A 60 1.25 1.93 6.70
CA ALA A 60 -0.12 2.38 6.83
C ALA A 60 -0.22 3.40 7.96
N PHE A 61 -1.14 4.33 7.83
CA PHE A 61 -1.52 5.23 8.91
C PHE A 61 -2.99 5.62 8.83
N ASN A 62 -3.54 5.98 9.98
CA ASN A 62 -4.87 6.53 10.10
C ASN A 62 -4.80 7.80 10.96
N THR A 63 -5.13 8.93 10.37
CA THR A 63 -5.04 10.25 11.04
C THR A 63 -6.20 10.50 12.00
N THR A 64 -7.35 9.86 11.79
CA THR A 64 -8.51 9.95 12.67
C THR A 64 -8.32 9.12 13.94
N GLU A 65 -7.78 7.91 13.80
CA GLU A 65 -7.48 7.01 14.92
C GLU A 65 -6.11 7.26 15.57
N GLY A 66 -5.23 8.02 14.91
CA GLY A 66 -3.96 8.46 15.47
C GLY A 66 -2.86 7.38 15.50
N TRP A 67 -2.82 6.47 14.53
CA TRP A 67 -1.80 5.44 14.45
C TRP A 67 -1.05 5.43 13.12
N SER A 68 0.18 4.90 13.15
CA SER A 68 0.98 4.56 11.97
C SER A 68 1.79 3.30 12.25
N ARG A 69 1.91 2.41 11.26
CA ARG A 69 2.61 1.11 11.37
C ARG A 69 3.28 0.72 10.06
N ASP A 70 4.42 0.05 10.15
CA ASP A 70 4.99 -0.70 9.03
C ASP A 70 4.14 -1.99 8.87
N VAL A 71 3.45 -2.10 7.73
CA VAL A 71 2.52 -3.19 7.39
C VAL A 71 3.09 -4.05 6.25
N THR A 72 4.40 -3.98 6.00
CA THR A 72 5.01 -4.65 4.86
C THR A 72 4.72 -6.16 4.86
N ILE A 73 4.82 -6.81 6.02
CA ILE A 73 4.59 -8.26 6.15
C ILE A 73 3.10 -8.58 5.96
N ASP A 74 2.21 -7.77 6.55
CA ASP A 74 0.76 -7.97 6.43
C ASP A 74 0.29 -7.91 4.97
N ILE A 75 0.83 -6.95 4.20
CA ILE A 75 0.55 -6.82 2.76
C ILE A 75 1.21 -7.96 1.98
N ALA A 76 2.45 -8.32 2.28
CA ALA A 76 3.12 -9.44 1.62
C ALA A 76 2.35 -10.77 1.79
N ASP A 77 1.84 -11.04 2.98
CA ASP A 77 1.03 -12.22 3.26
C ASP A 77 -0.29 -12.21 2.50
N GLU A 78 -0.92 -11.05 2.36
CA GLU A 78 -2.13 -10.92 1.56
C GLU A 78 -1.89 -11.07 0.07
N VAL A 79 -0.85 -10.42 -0.45
CA VAL A 79 -0.41 -10.57 -1.84
C VAL A 79 -0.14 -12.05 -2.12
N ARG A 80 0.56 -12.77 -1.24
CA ARG A 80 0.79 -14.22 -1.38
C ARG A 80 -0.52 -15.02 -1.45
N ARG A 81 -1.55 -14.66 -0.66
CA ARG A 81 -2.86 -15.33 -0.70
C ARG A 81 -3.60 -15.10 -2.01
N ARG A 82 -3.40 -13.96 -2.66
CA ARG A 82 -4.08 -13.58 -3.91
C ARG A 82 -3.37 -14.03 -5.18
N PHE A 83 -2.25 -14.73 -5.10
CA PHE A 83 -1.50 -15.19 -6.27
C PHE A 83 -2.35 -15.96 -7.29
N SER A 84 -3.33 -16.76 -6.84
CA SER A 84 -4.22 -17.51 -7.73
C SER A 84 -5.26 -16.66 -8.46
N GLU A 85 -5.43 -15.39 -8.07
CA GLU A 85 -6.40 -14.47 -8.68
C GLU A 85 -5.83 -13.76 -9.91
N TYR A 86 -4.51 -13.84 -10.13
CA TYR A 86 -3.80 -13.17 -11.22
C TYR A 86 -3.18 -14.23 -12.15
N GLU A 87 -3.32 -14.04 -13.46
CA GLU A 87 -2.75 -14.96 -14.45
C GLU A 87 -1.22 -14.87 -14.50
N ASP A 88 -0.69 -13.65 -14.40
CA ASP A 88 0.74 -13.36 -14.37
C ASP A 88 1.10 -12.54 -13.13
N VAL A 89 2.16 -12.96 -12.42
CA VAL A 89 2.67 -12.25 -11.24
C VAL A 89 3.99 -11.56 -11.61
N PRO A 90 4.08 -10.21 -11.54
CA PRO A 90 5.29 -9.47 -11.86
C PRO A 90 6.50 -9.91 -11.05
N ARG A 91 7.70 -9.76 -11.63
CA ARG A 91 8.95 -10.10 -10.94
C ARG A 91 9.16 -9.25 -9.68
N SER A 92 8.79 -7.98 -9.75
CA SER A 92 8.81 -7.03 -8.62
C SER A 92 8.03 -7.57 -7.40
N VAL A 93 6.85 -8.15 -7.63
CA VAL A 93 6.01 -8.76 -6.60
C VAL A 93 6.68 -10.01 -6.01
N GLN A 94 7.28 -10.86 -6.85
CA GLN A 94 8.00 -12.04 -6.37
C GLN A 94 9.19 -11.65 -5.49
N ASP A 95 10.00 -10.68 -5.93
CA ASP A 95 11.17 -10.18 -5.20
C ASP A 95 10.77 -9.48 -3.89
N PHE A 96 9.63 -8.76 -3.91
CA PHE A 96 9.02 -8.18 -2.71
C PHE A 96 8.67 -9.25 -1.68
N LEU A 97 8.00 -10.33 -2.09
CA LEU A 97 7.63 -11.42 -1.19
C LEU A 97 8.85 -12.17 -0.64
N GLU A 98 9.87 -12.41 -1.47
CA GLU A 98 11.13 -13.03 -1.02
C GLU A 98 11.83 -12.17 0.04
N SER A 99 11.80 -10.85 -0.13
CA SER A 99 12.40 -9.90 0.81
C SER A 99 11.61 -9.80 2.12
N ALA A 100 10.27 -9.86 2.06
CA ALA A 100 9.41 -9.82 3.23
C ALA A 100 9.59 -11.05 4.16
N VAL A 101 9.92 -12.22 3.60
CA VAL A 101 10.18 -13.46 4.38
C VAL A 101 11.48 -13.37 5.21
N ARG A 102 12.41 -12.48 4.84
CA ARG A 102 13.71 -12.32 5.52
C ARG A 102 13.69 -11.28 6.65
N ARG A 103 12.55 -10.64 6.90
CA ARG A 103 12.39 -9.59 7.92
C ARG A 103 12.04 -10.13 9.30
#